data_AF-A0A1J5TDG1-F1
#
_entry.id   AF-A0A1J5TDG1-F1
#
_cell.length_a   1.000
_cell.length_b   1.000
_cell.length_c   1.000
_cell.angle_alpha   90.00
_cell.angle_beta   90.00
_cell.angle_gamma   90.00
#
_symmetry.space_group_name_H-M   'P 1'
#
loop_
_entity.id
_entity.type
_entity.pdbx_description
1 polymer ?
#
loop_
_entity_poly.entity_id
_entity_poly.type
_entity_poly.pdbx_seq_one_letter_code
_entity_poly.pdbx_strand_id
1 'polypeptide(L)'
;MGQQDTGTSIAAPLVDFSYPDLLNQIADINSLRSLYDSCANGYEKLQVFRLLGLDVKNSVIQKFINETYHIENEFISQLDPAKFDTIPEYVILECDKILTQTKVTNEAI
;
A
#
# COMPACT_ATOMS: atom_id res chain seq x y z
N MET A 1 42.96 -28.11 -1.45
CA MET A 1 41.53 -28.48 -1.62
C MET A 1 40.73 -27.59 -0.67
N GLY A 2 40.37 -26.39 -1.12
CA GLY A 2 39.53 -25.47 -0.35
C GLY A 2 38.52 -24.92 -1.32
N GLN A 3 37.32 -25.50 -1.31
CA GLN A 3 36.19 -25.01 -2.09
C GLN A 3 35.90 -23.59 -1.62
N GLN A 4 36.03 -22.61 -2.51
CA GLN A 4 35.46 -21.30 -2.29
C GLN A 4 33.97 -21.44 -2.65
N ASP A 5 33.12 -21.50 -1.62
CA ASP A 5 31.69 -21.30 -1.79
C ASP A 5 31.49 -19.87 -2.33
N THR A 6 31.30 -19.77 -3.64
CA THR A 6 30.89 -18.53 -4.29
C THR A 6 29.47 -18.22 -3.83
N GLY A 7 29.36 -17.35 -2.83
CA GLY A 7 28.09 -16.82 -2.37
C GLY A 7 27.30 -16.29 -3.56
N THR A 8 26.16 -16.94 -3.86
CA THR A 8 25.26 -16.57 -4.94
C THR A 8 24.88 -15.11 -4.79
N SER A 9 25.39 -14.27 -5.68
CA SER A 9 25.05 -12.86 -5.79
C SER A 9 23.53 -12.75 -6.01
N ILE A 10 22.81 -12.15 -5.05
CA ILE A 10 21.38 -11.87 -5.14
C ILE A 10 21.02 -10.81 -6.20
N ALA A 11 22.00 -10.34 -6.98
CA ALA A 11 21.81 -9.33 -8.00
C ALA A 11 21.46 -9.96 -9.35
N ALA A 12 20.31 -10.63 -9.46
CA ALA A 12 19.65 -10.64 -10.76
C ALA A 12 19.12 -9.21 -10.98
N PRO A 13 19.56 -8.47 -12.02
CA PRO A 13 18.96 -7.18 -12.34
C PRO A 13 17.46 -7.41 -12.53
N LEU A 14 16.63 -6.58 -11.90
CA LEU A 14 15.21 -6.52 -12.21
C LEU A 14 15.09 -5.99 -13.65
N VAL A 15 15.12 -6.89 -14.63
CA VAL A 15 15.21 -6.59 -16.06
C VAL A 15 14.09 -5.64 -16.51
N ASP A 16 12.93 -5.72 -15.86
CA ASP A 16 11.74 -4.94 -16.20
C ASP A 16 11.40 -3.83 -15.19
N PHE A 17 12.34 -3.46 -14.31
CA PHE A 17 12.11 -2.39 -13.32
C PHE A 17 12.63 -1.03 -13.81
N SER A 18 11.71 -0.11 -14.03
CA SER A 18 12.00 1.30 -14.30
C SER A 18 11.55 2.16 -13.12
N TYR A 19 12.52 2.63 -12.33
CA TYR A 19 12.27 3.58 -11.24
C TYR A 19 11.51 4.84 -11.67
N PRO A 20 11.87 5.56 -12.75
CA PRO A 20 11.17 6.77 -13.13
C PRO A 20 9.72 6.51 -13.56
N ASP A 21 9.43 5.39 -14.22
CA ASP A 21 8.06 5.05 -14.61
C ASP A 21 7.21 4.73 -13.38
N LEU A 22 7.76 3.96 -12.43
CA LEU A 22 7.11 3.69 -11.17
C LEU A 22 6.87 4.99 -10.37
N LEU A 23 7.86 5.88 -10.32
CA LEU A 23 7.75 7.16 -9.64
C LEU A 23 6.64 8.04 -10.26
N ASN A 24 6.57 8.12 -11.58
CA ASN A 24 5.51 8.84 -12.28
C ASN A 24 4.12 8.24 -11.99
N GLN A 25 4.03 6.90 -11.93
CA GLN A 25 2.79 6.20 -11.61
C GLN A 25 2.31 6.46 -10.17
N ILE A 26 3.22 6.46 -9.19
CA ILE A 26 2.84 6.76 -7.78
C ILE A 26 2.66 8.26 -7.51
N ALA A 27 3.25 9.13 -8.34
CA ALA A 27 3.08 10.58 -8.22
C ALA A 27 1.72 11.05 -8.76
N ASP A 28 1.09 10.29 -9.66
CA ASP A 28 -0.25 10.60 -10.16
C ASP A 28 -1.35 10.03 -9.24
N ILE A 29 -2.14 10.93 -8.67
CA ILE A 29 -3.28 10.61 -7.80
C ILE A 29 -4.33 9.77 -8.55
N ASN A 30 -4.54 9.99 -9.85
CA ASN A 30 -5.52 9.23 -10.62
C ASN A 30 -5.06 7.78 -10.86
N SER A 31 -3.77 7.60 -11.12
CA SER A 31 -3.13 6.29 -11.20
C SER A 31 -3.21 5.55 -9.85
N LEU A 32 -2.94 6.23 -8.73
CA LEU A 32 -3.11 5.64 -7.39
C LEU A 32 -4.56 5.28 -7.07
N ARG A 33 -5.53 6.09 -7.50
CA ARG A 33 -6.97 5.76 -7.35
C ARG A 33 -7.36 4.52 -8.15
N SER A 34 -6.91 4.44 -9.40
CA SER A 34 -7.14 3.28 -10.26
C SER A 34 -6.50 2.03 -9.66
N LEU A 35 -5.30 2.18 -9.08
CA LEU A 35 -4.61 1.11 -8.36
C LEU A 35 -5.42 0.66 -7.12
N TYR A 36 -5.96 1.61 -6.34
CA TYR A 36 -6.80 1.31 -5.18
C TYR A 36 -8.06 0.51 -5.57
N ASP A 37 -8.73 0.91 -6.65
CA ASP A 37 -9.91 0.21 -7.17
C ASP A 37 -9.58 -1.19 -7.69
N SER A 38 -8.34 -1.41 -8.14
CA SER A 38 -7.85 -2.72 -8.63
C SER A 38 -7.35 -3.68 -7.54
N CYS A 39 -7.20 -3.21 -6.30
CA CYS A 39 -6.68 -4.01 -5.19
C CYS A 39 -7.64 -5.16 -4.82
N ALA A 40 -7.08 -6.35 -4.59
CA ALA A 40 -7.87 -7.56 -4.35
C ALA A 40 -8.25 -7.77 -2.87
N ASN A 41 -7.53 -7.12 -1.95
CA ASN A 41 -7.73 -7.27 -0.51
C ASN A 41 -7.65 -5.92 0.23
N GLY A 42 -8.16 -5.90 1.46
CA GLY A 42 -8.17 -4.72 2.31
C GLY A 42 -6.77 -4.21 2.67
N TYR A 43 -5.79 -5.11 2.79
CA TYR A 43 -4.40 -4.75 3.07
C TYR A 43 -3.78 -3.93 1.93
N GLU A 44 -3.86 -4.38 0.69
CA GLU A 44 -3.40 -3.67 -0.50
C GLU A 44 -4.08 -2.30 -0.64
N LYS A 45 -5.41 -2.27 -0.47
CA LYS A 45 -6.17 -1.02 -0.43
C LYS A 45 -5.59 -0.05 0.60
N LEU A 46 -5.29 -0.53 1.80
CA LEU A 46 -4.74 0.30 2.87
C LEU A 46 -3.34 0.83 2.52
N GLN A 47 -2.48 0.02 1.89
CA GLN A 47 -1.16 0.46 1.43
C GLN A 47 -1.26 1.55 0.35
N VAL A 48 -2.16 1.38 -0.63
CA VAL A 48 -2.39 2.40 -1.66
C VAL A 48 -3.03 3.65 -1.07
N PHE A 49 -3.96 3.49 -0.13
CA PHE A 49 -4.59 4.61 0.58
C PHE A 49 -3.56 5.45 1.35
N ARG A 50 -2.55 4.81 1.94
CA ARG A 50 -1.42 5.50 2.57
C ARG A 50 -0.63 6.33 1.57
N LEU A 51 -0.37 5.79 0.37
CA LEU A 51 0.34 6.53 -0.70
C LEU A 51 -0.41 7.78 -1.15
N LEU A 52 -1.75 7.77 -1.09
CA LEU A 52 -2.57 8.95 -1.40
C LEU A 52 -2.41 10.09 -0.39
N GLY A 53 -1.90 9.83 0.82
CA GLY A 53 -1.59 10.86 1.82
C GLY A 53 -2.78 11.73 2.23
N LEU A 54 -4.01 11.21 2.11
CA LEU A 54 -5.23 11.98 2.40
C LEU A 54 -5.38 12.26 3.89
N ASP A 55 -5.90 13.45 4.22
CA ASP A 55 -6.16 13.81 5.61
C ASP A 55 -7.41 13.08 6.13
N VAL A 56 -7.19 12.10 7.00
CA VAL A 56 -8.24 11.28 7.60
C VAL A 56 -8.76 11.98 8.85
N LYS A 57 -9.96 12.58 8.76
CA LYS A 57 -10.60 13.24 9.91
C LYS A 57 -11.02 12.29 11.03
N ASN A 58 -11.19 11.01 10.71
CA ASN A 58 -11.57 9.99 11.68
C ASN A 58 -10.32 9.51 12.46
N SER A 59 -10.21 9.93 13.72
CA SER A 59 -9.08 9.60 14.59
C SER A 59 -8.88 8.09 14.81
N VAL A 60 -9.94 7.28 14.71
CA VAL A 60 -9.86 5.81 14.80
C VAL A 60 -9.16 5.24 13.58
N ILE A 61 -9.55 5.69 12.38
CA ILE A 61 -8.97 5.23 11.11
C ILE A 61 -7.54 5.76 10.97
N GLN A 62 -7.29 7.02 11.33
CA GLN A 62 -5.96 7.59 11.35
C GLN A 62 -5.03 6.82 12.31
N LYS A 63 -5.52 6.48 13.51
CA LYS A 63 -4.77 5.62 14.44
C LYS A 63 -4.51 4.24 13.82
N PHE A 64 -5.50 3.62 13.19
CA PHE A 64 -5.33 2.31 12.56
C PHE A 64 -4.27 2.31 11.45
N ILE A 65 -4.29 3.33 10.58
CA ILE A 65 -3.27 3.53 9.53
C ILE A 65 -1.89 3.76 10.16
N ASN A 66 -1.81 4.53 11.23
CA ASN A 66 -0.57 4.78 11.96
C ASN A 66 -0.04 3.54 12.68
N GLU A 67 -0.89 2.72 13.30
CA GLU A 67 -0.47 1.45 13.92
C GLU A 67 0.00 0.45 12.85
N THR A 68 -0.63 0.44 11.68
CA THR A 68 -0.15 -0.32 10.50
C THR A 68 1.23 0.19 10.01
N TYR A 69 1.79 1.28 10.56
CA TYR A 69 3.17 1.72 10.30
C TYR A 69 4.19 0.89 11.10
N HIS A 70 3.78 0.30 12.22
CA HIS A 70 4.64 -0.52 13.09
C HIS A 70 4.72 -1.98 12.60
N ILE A 71 5.06 -2.15 11.32
CA ILE A 71 5.05 -3.44 10.60
C ILE A 71 6.13 -4.41 11.12
N GLU A 72 7.22 -3.91 11.72
CA GLU A 72 8.44 -4.69 11.94
C GLU A 72 8.29 -5.89 12.89
N ASN A 73 7.48 -5.80 13.96
CA ASN A 73 7.28 -6.93 14.88
C ASN A 73 6.02 -7.76 14.56
N GLU A 74 5.03 -7.14 13.92
CA GLU A 74 3.73 -7.75 13.70
C GLU A 74 3.76 -8.77 12.54
N PHE A 75 4.54 -8.48 11.50
CA PHE A 75 4.73 -9.39 10.35
C PHE A 75 5.48 -10.69 10.70
N ILE A 76 6.24 -10.71 11.80
CA ILE A 76 7.03 -11.89 12.23
C ILE A 76 6.11 -12.96 12.83
N SER A 77 4.99 -12.55 13.45
CA SER A 77 4.09 -13.46 14.19
C SER A 77 2.69 -13.58 13.58
N GLN A 78 2.39 -12.86 12.50
CA GLN A 78 1.10 -12.89 11.82
C GLN A 78 1.14 -13.68 10.52
N LEU A 79 -0.03 -14.18 10.12
CA LEU A 79 -0.25 -14.77 8.81
C LEU A 79 -0.07 -13.70 7.73
N ASP A 80 0.38 -14.13 6.54
CA ASP A 80 0.56 -13.27 5.35
C ASP A 80 -0.71 -12.41 5.12
N PRO A 81 -0.65 -11.08 5.33
CA PRO A 81 -1.83 -10.22 5.28
C PRO A 81 -2.36 -10.02 3.85
N ALA A 82 -1.59 -10.37 2.82
CA ALA A 82 -2.08 -10.45 1.45
C ALA A 82 -2.91 -11.72 1.19
N LYS A 83 -2.72 -12.77 2.00
CA LYS A 83 -3.50 -14.02 1.93
C LYS A 83 -4.63 -14.09 2.95
N PHE A 84 -4.45 -13.47 4.11
CA PHE A 84 -5.40 -13.46 5.20
C PHE A 84 -5.72 -12.01 5.51
N ASP A 85 -6.81 -11.51 4.92
CA ASP A 85 -7.24 -10.13 5.14
C ASP A 85 -7.64 -9.94 6.61
N THR A 86 -6.71 -9.39 7.39
CA THR A 86 -6.91 -9.06 8.80
C THR A 86 -7.52 -7.67 8.98
N ILE A 87 -7.73 -6.93 7.89
CA ILE A 87 -8.25 -5.57 7.94
C ILE A 87 -9.77 -5.62 8.13
N PRO A 88 -10.30 -4.99 9.19
CA PRO A 88 -11.74 -4.96 9.39
C PRO A 88 -12.46 -4.22 8.25
N GLU A 89 -13.60 -4.74 7.82
CA GLU A 89 -14.38 -4.19 6.71
C GLU A 89 -14.79 -2.72 6.93
N TYR A 90 -15.03 -2.31 8.19
CA TYR A 90 -15.35 -0.92 8.52
C TYR A 90 -14.21 0.06 8.17
N VAL A 91 -12.94 -0.39 8.21
CA VAL A 91 -11.79 0.45 7.85
C VAL A 91 -11.79 0.72 6.35
N ILE A 92 -12.06 -0.33 5.55
CA ILE A 92 -12.14 -0.22 4.10
C ILE A 92 -13.30 0.67 3.67
N LEU A 93 -14.47 0.52 4.30
CA LEU A 93 -15.64 1.36 4.03
C LEU A 93 -15.36 2.84 4.32
N GLU A 94 -14.61 3.17 5.37
CA GLU A 94 -14.23 4.55 5.66
C GLU A 94 -13.22 5.09 4.63
N CYS A 95 -12.24 4.28 4.21
CA CYS A 95 -11.33 4.64 3.12
C CYS A 95 -12.08 4.92 1.80
N ASP A 96 -13.03 4.04 1.43
CA ASP A 96 -13.88 4.19 0.24
C ASP A 96 -14.70 5.50 0.29
N LYS A 97 -15.26 5.83 1.46
CA LYS A 97 -16.00 7.10 1.67
C LYS A 97 -15.10 8.32 1.49
N ILE A 98 -13.89 8.31 2.07
CA ILE A 98 -12.93 9.43 1.97
C ILE A 98 -12.49 9.62 0.51
N LEU A 99 -12.21 8.52 -0.20
CA LEU A 99 -11.89 8.53 -1.62
C LEU A 99 -13.02 9.10 -2.48
N THR A 100 -14.25 8.70 -2.21
CA THR A 100 -15.44 9.20 -2.90
C THR A 100 -15.68 10.68 -2.62
N GLN A 101 -15.54 11.13 -1.38
CA GLN A 101 -15.66 12.55 -1.02
C GLN A 101 -14.58 13.40 -1.69
N THR A 102 -13.37 12.87 -1.82
CA THR A 102 -12.26 13.55 -2.51
C THR A 102 -12.48 13.63 -4.03
N LYS A 103 -13.23 12.69 -4.65
CA LYS A 103 -13.66 12.82 -6.06
C LYS A 103 -14.55 14.06 -6.26
N VAL A 104 -15.54 14.26 -5.38
CA VAL A 104 -16.53 15.35 -5.53
C VAL A 104 -15.88 16.74 -5.47
N THR A 105 -14.86 16.92 -4.63
CA THR A 105 -14.20 18.23 -4.48
C THR A 105 -13.31 18.60 -5.67
N ASN A 106 -12.77 17.62 -6.40
CA ASN A 106 -11.87 17.87 -7.54
C ASN A 106 -12.61 18.05 -8.88
N GLU A 107 -13.88 17.67 -8.98
CA GLU A 107 -14.72 17.92 -10.18
C GLU A 107 -15.55 19.21 -10.07
N ALA A 108 -15.45 19.94 -8.95
CA ALA A 108 -16.21 21.16 -8.69
C ALA A 108 -15.44 22.47 -8.93
N ILE A 109 -14.29 22.43 -9.62
CA ILE A 109 -13.47 23.61 -9.96
C ILE A 109 -13.09 23.60 -11.43
#